data_AF-A0A2E5ANF5-F1
#
_entry.id   AF-A0A2E5ANF5-F1
#
_cell.length_a   1.000
_cell.length_b   1.000
_cell.length_c   1.000
_cell.angle_alpha   90.00
_cell.angle_beta   90.00
_cell.angle_gamma   90.00
#
_symmetry.space_group_name_H-M   'P 1'
#
loop_
_entity.id
_entity.type
_entity.pdbx_description
1 polymer ?
#
loop_
_entity_poly.entity_id
_entity_poly.type
_entity_poly.pdbx_seq_one_letter_code
_entity_poly.pdbx_strand_id
1 'polypeptide(L)'
;MYVVKRDGSKEAIKFDKITARIVKMCYGLDHLVSPEAVTMKVIESIFDGITTTGLDKLAAEVAITKTIEHPDYALLASRIAVSNLHKETKNNFSEVMNDLYNYIDPLTGENAALLSDEVYSIVMGNQELFDSSIVYDRDFKYDYFG
;
A
#
# COMPACT_ATOMS: atom_id res chain seq x y z
N MET A 1 -18.40 -12.66 11.50
CA MET A 1 -17.52 -11.49 11.36
C MET A 1 -17.27 -11.24 9.87
N TYR A 2 -17.34 -10.00 9.41
CA TYR A 2 -17.10 -9.62 8.00
C TYR A 2 -16.07 -8.51 7.85
N VAL A 3 -15.47 -8.42 6.66
CA VAL A 3 -14.59 -7.33 6.21
C VAL A 3 -15.32 -6.49 5.17
N VAL A 4 -15.10 -5.17 5.18
CA VAL A 4 -15.60 -4.23 4.17
C VAL A 4 -14.51 -3.97 3.13
N LYS A 5 -14.76 -4.31 1.88
CA LYS A 5 -13.82 -4.08 0.77
C LYS A 5 -13.76 -2.61 0.37
N ARG A 6 -12.75 -2.25 -0.44
CA ARG A 6 -12.57 -0.90 -0.99
C ARG A 6 -13.76 -0.44 -1.83
N ASP A 7 -14.44 -1.37 -2.50
CA ASP A 7 -15.68 -1.11 -3.26
C ASP A 7 -16.95 -1.01 -2.37
N GLY A 8 -16.81 -1.11 -1.05
CA GLY A 8 -17.90 -1.08 -0.08
C GLY A 8 -18.63 -2.42 0.11
N SER A 9 -18.32 -3.46 -0.67
CA SER A 9 -18.93 -4.78 -0.51
C SER A 9 -18.45 -5.49 0.76
N LYS A 10 -19.30 -6.37 1.30
CA LYS A 10 -19.00 -7.16 2.51
C LYS A 10 -18.60 -8.57 2.14
N GLU A 11 -17.55 -9.09 2.75
CA GLU A 11 -17.14 -10.49 2.63
C GLU A 11 -16.93 -11.11 4.02
N ALA A 12 -17.32 -12.37 4.20
CA ALA A 12 -16.98 -13.12 5.40
C ALA A 12 -15.45 -13.22 5.53
N ILE A 13 -14.92 -13.01 6.74
CA ILE A 13 -13.48 -13.11 6.98
C ILE A 13 -13.04 -14.56 6.76
N LYS A 14 -11.97 -14.72 5.97
CA LYS A 14 -11.30 -16.00 5.72
C LYS A 14 -9.86 -15.87 6.15
N PHE A 15 -9.48 -16.53 7.24
CA PHE A 15 -8.14 -16.43 7.81
C PHE A 15 -7.06 -16.87 6.83
N ASP A 16 -7.30 -17.93 6.06
CA ASP A 16 -6.37 -18.41 5.03
C ASP A 16 -6.06 -17.34 3.98
N LYS A 17 -7.01 -16.44 3.66
CA LYS A 17 -6.76 -15.32 2.73
C LYS A 17 -5.82 -14.28 3.31
N ILE A 18 -5.89 -14.05 4.63
CA ILE A 18 -5.00 -13.13 5.35
C ILE A 18 -3.59 -13.72 5.33
N THR A 19 -3.44 -14.97 5.76
CA THR A 19 -2.15 -15.69 5.76
C THR A 19 -1.54 -15.70 4.36
N ALA A 20 -2.30 -16.11 3.35
CA ALA A 20 -1.81 -16.18 1.97
C ALA A 20 -1.34 -14.82 1.43
N ARG A 21 -1.97 -13.72 1.86
CA ARG A 21 -1.54 -12.38 1.48
C ARG A 21 -0.20 -12.00 2.13
N ILE A 22 -0.02 -12.30 3.42
CA ILE A 22 1.23 -12.01 4.15
C ILE A 22 2.36 -12.89 3.60
N VAL A 23 2.13 -14.19 3.38
CA VAL A 23 3.09 -15.13 2.79
C VAL A 23 3.63 -14.63 1.44
N LYS A 24 2.75 -14.08 0.58
CA LYS A 24 3.18 -13.51 -0.71
C LYS A 24 4.17 -12.35 -0.56
N MET A 25 4.19 -11.66 0.57
CA MET A 25 5.12 -10.55 0.84
C MET A 25 6.46 -11.02 1.46
N CYS A 26 6.59 -12.29 1.83
CA CYS A 26 7.78 -12.85 2.48
C CYS A 26 8.87 -13.31 1.52
N TYR A 27 8.81 -12.96 0.23
CA TYR A 27 9.81 -13.42 -0.74
C TYR A 27 11.23 -12.92 -0.39
N GLY A 28 12.19 -13.82 -0.36
CA GLY A 28 13.59 -13.49 -0.05
C GLY A 28 13.84 -12.94 1.35
N LEU A 29 12.89 -13.08 2.29
CA LEU A 29 13.11 -12.81 3.70
C LEU A 29 13.79 -14.00 4.37
N ASP A 30 14.45 -13.74 5.50
CA ASP A 30 15.03 -14.79 6.33
C ASP A 30 13.97 -15.79 6.82
N HIS A 31 14.35 -17.07 6.91
CA HIS A 31 13.51 -18.17 7.40
C HIS A 31 12.96 -17.98 8.82
N LEU A 32 13.56 -17.10 9.64
CA LEU A 32 13.07 -16.73 10.96
C LEU A 32 11.82 -15.85 10.90
N VAL A 33 11.51 -15.23 9.75
CA VAL A 33 10.28 -14.46 9.55
C VAL A 33 9.10 -15.42 9.32
N SER A 34 8.32 -15.66 10.38
CA SER A 34 7.07 -16.41 10.28
C SER A 34 5.89 -15.49 9.91
N PRO A 35 5.26 -15.66 8.73
CA PRO A 35 4.01 -15.00 8.37
C PRO A 35 2.81 -15.50 9.20
N GLU A 36 2.85 -16.73 9.68
CA GLU A 36 1.81 -17.31 10.55
C GLU A 36 1.77 -16.58 11.89
N ALA A 37 2.94 -16.25 12.47
CA ALA A 37 3.04 -15.50 13.71
C ALA A 37 2.41 -14.11 13.60
N VAL A 38 2.61 -13.41 12.47
CA VAL A 38 1.93 -12.14 12.18
C VAL A 38 0.43 -12.36 12.04
N THR A 39 0.02 -13.38 11.27
CA THR A 39 -1.39 -13.65 11.01
C THR A 39 -2.16 -13.94 12.30
N MET A 40 -1.63 -14.76 13.21
CA MET A 40 -2.27 -15.05 14.49
C MET A 40 -2.53 -13.77 15.30
N LYS A 41 -1.53 -12.89 15.39
CA LYS A 41 -1.64 -11.60 16.10
C LYS A 41 -2.62 -10.64 15.44
N VAL A 42 -2.68 -10.63 14.11
CA VAL A 42 -3.69 -9.88 13.37
C VAL A 42 -5.08 -10.39 13.73
N ILE A 43 -5.32 -11.70 13.65
CA ILE A 43 -6.62 -12.32 13.93
C ILE A 43 -7.13 -12.01 15.33
N GLU A 44 -6.26 -12.05 16.34
CA GLU A 44 -6.57 -11.67 17.73
C GLU A 44 -7.08 -10.22 17.84
N SER A 45 -6.67 -9.35 16.93
CA SER A 45 -6.95 -7.91 16.94
C SER A 45 -8.05 -7.49 15.96
N ILE A 46 -8.63 -8.42 15.18
CA ILE A 46 -9.70 -8.10 14.23
C ILE A 46 -11.03 -7.90 14.96
N PHE A 47 -11.80 -6.91 14.50
CA PHE A 47 -13.18 -6.68 14.90
C PHE A 47 -14.15 -6.77 13.69
N ASP A 48 -15.44 -6.94 13.99
CA ASP A 48 -16.48 -7.04 12.96
C ASP A 48 -16.64 -5.74 12.17
N GLY A 49 -16.62 -5.83 10.83
CA GLY A 49 -16.75 -4.68 9.95
C GLY A 49 -15.45 -3.92 9.69
N ILE A 50 -14.28 -4.45 10.06
CA ILE A 50 -12.99 -3.87 9.66
C ILE A 50 -12.91 -3.69 8.14
N THR A 51 -12.30 -2.61 7.66
CA THR A 51 -12.09 -2.41 6.21
C THR A 51 -10.88 -3.21 5.73
N THR A 52 -10.83 -3.59 4.46
CA THR A 52 -9.64 -4.26 3.90
C THR A 52 -8.38 -3.40 4.00
N THR A 53 -8.51 -2.07 3.89
CA THR A 53 -7.42 -1.11 4.11
C THR A 53 -7.00 -1.08 5.59
N GLY A 54 -7.95 -1.10 6.53
CA GLY A 54 -7.68 -1.19 7.96
C GLY A 54 -7.01 -2.51 8.37
N LEU A 55 -7.42 -3.62 7.75
CA LEU A 55 -6.80 -4.93 7.94
C LEU A 55 -5.34 -4.95 7.46
N ASP A 56 -5.06 -4.35 6.31
CA ASP A 56 -3.69 -4.25 5.79
C ASP A 56 -2.81 -3.35 6.68
N LYS A 57 -3.35 -2.24 7.19
CA LYS A 57 -2.67 -1.38 8.17
C LYS A 57 -2.34 -2.13 9.46
N LEU A 58 -3.32 -2.83 10.04
CA LEU A 58 -3.14 -3.66 11.23
C LEU A 58 -2.07 -4.74 11.01
N ALA A 59 -2.06 -5.41 9.85
CA ALA A 59 -1.04 -6.41 9.52
C ALA A 59 0.37 -5.82 9.44
N ALA A 60 0.52 -4.61 8.87
CA ALA A 60 1.80 -3.92 8.83
C ALA A 60 2.26 -3.50 10.24
N GLU A 61 1.35 -2.96 11.06
CA GLU A 61 1.61 -2.59 12.46
C GLU A 61 2.04 -3.81 13.30
N VAL A 62 1.35 -4.93 13.18
CA VAL A 62 1.73 -6.18 13.85
C VAL A 62 3.11 -6.64 13.37
N ALA A 63 3.37 -6.63 12.07
CA ALA A 63 4.66 -7.03 11.51
C ALA A 63 5.80 -6.17 12.06
N ILE A 64 5.66 -4.84 12.11
CA ILE A 64 6.73 -3.97 12.59
C ILE A 64 7.06 -4.20 14.07
N THR A 65 6.09 -4.55 14.91
CA THR A 65 6.37 -4.88 16.33
C THR A 65 7.30 -6.10 16.49
N LYS A 66 7.33 -6.99 15.49
CA LYS A 66 8.18 -8.19 15.49
C LYS A 66 9.61 -7.93 15.01
N THR A 67 9.96 -6.69 14.68
CA THR A 67 11.36 -6.30 14.37
C THR A 67 12.30 -6.57 15.55
N ILE A 68 11.76 -6.62 16.77
CA ILE A 68 12.51 -7.04 17.99
C ILE A 68 13.04 -8.47 17.84
N GLU A 69 12.35 -9.34 17.09
CA GLU A 69 12.76 -10.73 16.84
C GLU A 69 13.71 -10.85 15.64
N HIS A 70 13.41 -10.17 14.52
CA HIS A 70 14.26 -10.16 13.33
C HIS A 70 14.04 -8.91 12.47
N PRO A 71 15.08 -8.25 11.94
CA PRO A 71 14.95 -7.00 11.17
C PRO A 71 14.10 -7.11 9.90
N ASP A 72 14.09 -8.27 9.22
CA ASP A 72 13.27 -8.48 8.01
C ASP A 72 11.76 -8.35 8.25
N TYR A 73 11.28 -8.38 9.50
CA TYR A 73 9.91 -8.03 9.81
C TYR A 73 9.57 -6.56 9.48
N ALA A 74 10.54 -5.65 9.53
CA ALA A 74 10.36 -4.28 9.06
C ALA A 74 10.17 -4.24 7.54
N LEU A 75 10.92 -5.06 6.79
CA LEU A 75 10.74 -5.18 5.35
C LEU A 75 9.38 -5.82 5.01
N LEU A 76 8.94 -6.84 5.75
CA LEU A 76 7.58 -7.40 5.61
C LEU A 76 6.50 -6.36 5.87
N ALA A 77 6.62 -5.59 6.96
CA ALA A 77 5.70 -4.53 7.30
C ALA A 77 5.60 -3.48 6.19
N SER A 78 6.76 -3.04 5.67
CA SER A 78 6.84 -2.09 4.56
C SER A 78 6.15 -2.64 3.31
N ARG A 79 6.41 -3.89 2.95
CA ARG A 79 5.78 -4.52 1.78
C ARG A 79 4.27 -4.62 1.90
N ILE A 80 3.75 -4.91 3.09
CA ILE A 80 2.30 -4.91 3.34
C ILE A 80 1.73 -3.49 3.15
N ALA A 81 2.41 -2.47 3.66
CA ALA A 81 2.01 -1.06 3.54
C ALA A 81 2.05 -0.58 2.08
N VAL A 82 3.12 -0.87 1.34
CA VAL A 82 3.27 -0.55 -0.09
C VAL A 82 2.20 -1.26 -0.92
N SER A 83 1.97 -2.56 -0.68
CA SER A 83 0.91 -3.31 -1.36
C SER A 83 -0.48 -2.72 -1.11
N ASN A 84 -0.70 -2.14 0.07
CA ASN A 84 -1.93 -1.41 0.36
C ASN A 84 -1.98 -0.07 -0.39
N LEU A 85 -0.88 0.70 -0.39
CA LEU A 85 -0.77 1.98 -1.10
C LEU A 85 -1.02 1.84 -2.61
N HIS A 86 -0.44 0.83 -3.26
CA HIS A 86 -0.65 0.55 -4.68
C HIS A 86 -2.12 0.28 -5.04
N LYS A 87 -2.95 -0.18 -4.09
CA LYS A 87 -4.39 -0.39 -4.32
C LYS A 87 -5.23 0.88 -4.13
N GLU A 88 -4.66 1.91 -3.52
CA GLU A 88 -5.30 3.21 -3.25
C GLU A 88 -4.76 4.30 -4.19
N THR A 89 -3.83 3.96 -5.09
CA THR A 89 -3.17 4.91 -6.00
C THR A 89 -3.38 4.47 -7.45
N LYS A 90 -3.35 5.43 -8.39
CA LYS A 90 -3.37 5.11 -9.83
C LYS A 90 -2.06 4.45 -10.26
N ASN A 91 -2.15 3.55 -11.24
CA ASN A 91 -1.00 2.79 -11.74
C ASN A 91 -0.12 3.57 -12.72
N ASN A 92 -0.66 4.59 -13.39
CA ASN A 92 0.07 5.37 -14.39
C ASN A 92 0.57 6.67 -13.77
N PHE A 93 1.85 6.97 -13.98
CA PHE A 93 2.49 8.17 -13.46
C PHE A 93 1.90 9.44 -14.07
N SER A 94 1.68 9.45 -15.39
CA SER A 94 1.08 10.56 -16.11
C SER A 94 -0.31 10.93 -15.59
N GLU A 95 -1.14 9.94 -15.26
CA GLU A 95 -2.48 10.15 -14.69
C GLU A 95 -2.43 10.82 -13.31
N VAL A 96 -1.46 10.46 -12.47
CA VAL A 96 -1.25 11.12 -11.18
C VAL A 96 -0.75 12.55 -11.38
N MET A 97 0.18 12.77 -12.31
CA MET A 97 0.67 14.11 -12.64
C MET A 97 -0.44 15.02 -13.15
N ASN A 98 -1.37 14.47 -13.96
CA ASN A 98 -2.55 15.21 -14.40
C ASN A 98 -3.47 15.60 -13.23
N ASP A 99 -3.71 14.70 -12.26
CA ASP A 99 -4.51 15.02 -11.08
C ASP A 99 -3.85 16.13 -10.23
N LEU A 100 -2.52 16.05 -10.06
CA LEU A 100 -1.74 17.04 -9.29
C LEU A 100 -1.75 18.44 -9.96
N TYR A 101 -1.67 18.48 -11.29
CA TYR A 101 -1.73 19.73 -12.04
C TYR A 101 -3.12 20.37 -11.99
N ASN A 102 -4.18 19.56 -12.11
CA ASN A 102 -5.56 20.05 -12.11
C ASN A 102 -6.17 20.10 -10.70
N TYR A 103 -5.35 20.10 -9.65
CA TYR A 103 -5.83 20.15 -8.27
C TYR A 103 -6.53 21.48 -8.00
N ILE A 104 -7.76 21.38 -7.47
CA ILE A 104 -8.58 22.50 -7.03
C ILE A 104 -8.66 22.43 -5.50
N ASP A 105 -8.35 23.53 -4.83
CA ASP A 105 -8.46 23.58 -3.37
C ASP A 105 -9.94 23.43 -2.97
N PRO A 106 -10.30 22.43 -2.16
CA PRO A 106 -11.71 22.19 -1.79
C PRO A 106 -12.30 23.25 -0.86
N LEU A 107 -11.46 24.06 -0.19
CA LEU A 107 -11.90 25.13 0.71
C LEU A 107 -12.15 26.44 -0.05
N THR A 108 -11.27 26.78 -0.99
CA THR A 108 -11.36 28.06 -1.73
C THR A 108 -12.03 27.91 -3.09
N GLY A 109 -12.03 26.70 -3.68
CA GLY A 109 -12.49 26.44 -5.05
C GLY A 109 -11.53 26.98 -6.11
N GLU A 110 -10.34 27.46 -5.72
CA GLU A 110 -9.37 28.05 -6.63
C GLU A 110 -8.41 27.00 -7.19
N ASN A 111 -7.82 27.32 -8.35
CA ASN A 111 -6.74 26.51 -8.91
C ASN A 111 -5.53 26.56 -7.99
N ALA A 112 -5.15 25.40 -7.48
CA ALA A 112 -4.02 25.20 -6.58
C ALA A 112 -3.06 24.14 -7.15
N ALA A 113 -2.80 24.19 -8.46
CA ALA A 113 -1.91 23.28 -9.17
C ALA A 113 -0.62 23.00 -8.38
N LEU A 114 -0.35 21.70 -8.16
CA LEU A 114 0.82 21.24 -7.40
C LEU A 114 2.06 21.05 -8.30
N LEU A 115 1.91 21.28 -9.61
CA LEU A 115 2.95 21.19 -10.62
C LEU A 115 3.03 22.51 -11.40
N SER A 116 4.23 22.88 -11.86
CA SER A 116 4.39 23.98 -12.82
C SER A 116 3.92 23.56 -14.21
N ASP A 117 3.46 24.55 -14.99
CA ASP A 117 3.07 24.35 -16.40
C ASP A 117 4.17 23.69 -17.24
N GLU A 118 5.43 24.05 -16.97
CA GLU A 118 6.59 23.50 -17.64
C GLU A 118 6.73 21.99 -17.37
N VAL A 119 6.71 21.58 -16.09
CA VAL A 119 6.84 20.17 -15.70
C VAL A 119 5.67 19.37 -16.26
N TYR A 120 4.45 19.87 -16.13
CA TYR A 120 3.26 19.20 -16.64
C TYR A 120 3.33 19.00 -18.17
N SER A 121 3.72 20.05 -18.92
CA SER A 121 3.85 19.97 -20.38
C SER A 121 4.90 18.94 -20.81
N ILE A 122 6.04 18.87 -20.11
CA ILE A 122 7.08 17.87 -20.38
C ILE A 122 6.57 16.45 -20.10
N VAL A 123 5.88 16.25 -18.96
CA VAL A 123 5.32 14.94 -18.60
C VAL A 123 4.30 14.49 -19.65
N MET A 124 3.32 15.34 -19.98
CA MET A 124 2.27 14.96 -20.94
C MET A 124 2.80 14.77 -22.35
N GLY A 125 3.80 15.55 -22.78
CA GLY A 125 4.46 15.38 -24.06
C GLY A 125 5.28 14.08 -24.19
N ASN A 126 5.62 13.43 -23.08
CA ASN A 126 6.44 12.20 -23.04
C ASN A 126 5.78 11.07 -22.22
N GLN A 127 4.46 11.10 -22.05
CA GLN A 127 3.74 10.23 -21.10
C GLN A 127 4.04 8.73 -21.29
N GLU A 128 4.02 8.24 -22.53
CA GLU A 128 4.25 6.81 -22.84
C GLU A 128 5.65 6.35 -22.42
N LEU A 129 6.65 7.22 -22.61
CA LEU A 129 8.02 6.94 -22.20
C LEU A 129 8.13 6.90 -20.67
N PHE A 130 7.55 7.87 -19.96
CA PHE A 130 7.63 7.91 -18.51
C PHE A 130 6.86 6.77 -17.85
N ASP A 131 5.63 6.51 -18.27
CA ASP A 131 4.79 5.44 -17.70
C ASP A 131 5.42 4.06 -17.90
N SER A 132 6.04 3.81 -19.05
CA SER A 132 6.73 2.53 -19.32
C SER A 132 8.10 2.40 -18.66
N SER A 133 8.72 3.50 -18.23
CA SER A 133 10.06 3.49 -17.62
C SER A 133 10.05 3.22 -16.12
N ILE A 134 8.90 3.38 -15.45
CA ILE A 134 8.77 3.25 -14.00
C ILE A 134 8.62 1.77 -13.60
N VAL A 135 9.41 1.35 -12.61
CA VAL A 135 9.40 -0.02 -12.09
C VAL A 135 8.87 -0.02 -10.66
N TYR A 136 7.56 -0.22 -10.50
CA TYR A 136 6.85 -0.17 -9.21
C TYR A 136 7.30 -1.23 -8.20
N ASP A 137 7.92 -2.33 -8.66
CA ASP A 137 8.51 -3.34 -7.77
C ASP A 137 9.63 -2.77 -6.88
N ARG A 138 10.20 -1.61 -7.25
CA ARG A 138 11.20 -0.91 -6.43
C ARG A 138 10.64 -0.36 -5.13
N ASP A 139 9.34 -0.11 -5.05
CA ASP A 139 8.69 0.40 -3.83
C ASP A 139 8.77 -0.62 -2.68
N PHE A 140 8.84 -1.93 -2.99
CA PHE A 140 8.96 -2.99 -2.00
C PHE A 140 10.37 -3.13 -1.38
N LYS A 141 11.28 -2.20 -1.68
CA LYS A 141 12.67 -2.19 -1.18
C LYS A 141 12.90 -1.25 0.00
N TYR A 142 11.95 -0.37 0.28
CA TYR A 142 12.02 0.49 1.46
C TYR A 142 11.82 -0.32 2.74
N ASP A 143 12.37 0.16 3.84
CA ASP A 143 11.95 -0.31 5.16
C ASP A 143 10.62 0.35 5.55
N TYR A 144 10.10 0.06 6.75
CA TYR A 144 8.79 0.56 7.17
C TYR A 144 8.81 2.04 7.59
N PHE A 145 9.97 2.55 8.01
CA PHE A 145 10.10 3.91 8.56
C PHE A 145 10.54 4.94 7.52
N GLY A 146 11.15 4.50 6.40
CA GLY A 146 11.52 5.35 5.27
C GLY A 146 12.98 5.21 4.89
#